data_AF-A0A8C0R803-F1
#
_entry.id   AF-A0A8C0R803-F1
#
_cell.length_a   1.000
_cell.length_b   1.000
_cell.length_c   1.000
_cell.angle_alpha   90.00
_cell.angle_beta   90.00
_cell.angle_gamma   90.00
#
_symmetry.space_group_name_H-M   'P 1'
#
loop_
_entity.id
_entity.type
_entity.pdbx_description
1 polymer ?
#
loop_
_entity_poly.entity_id
_entity_poly.type
_entity_poly.pdbx_seq_one_letter_code
_entity_poly.pdbx_strand_id
1 'polypeptide(L)'
;KTFHFFQLPSLLLSDQEYAVLEDILDLDLSVSETDDFIQLVSGKKTVFGSIPLAHSYGGHQFGIWADQLRDGRTHLIGIYMNRQGEKWELQLKGSGKTPYSRNGDGRAVLRSSVREFLCSEAMHSLGIPTSRASSLIVSDDEVWRDQFYNGNITKERETAQLIALWMSVGFAHGVCNTDNFSLLSITIDYGPFGFMEAYNPDFVPNTSDDERRYKIGNQANIGMFNLNKLLQALNPLLDPRQKQLAARILEGYPVLYYTRFRELFKAKLGLLGERKDDDDLIAVLLHLMEKTEADFTMTFRQLSEITQSQLEELSIPQQFWALKMISKYVLKNWMAESTVHLLQHDLQHPFQRHSAAEKAGYSSPIPSWAKDLRVSCSS
;
A
#
# COMPACT_ATOMS: atom_id res chain seq x y z
N LYS A 1 5.15 -15.41 -5.36
CA LYS A 1 4.08 -14.46 -4.95
C LYS A 1 3.42 -15.03 -3.71
N THR A 2 2.73 -14.21 -2.90
CA THR A 2 2.08 -14.66 -1.66
C THR A 2 0.58 -14.39 -1.71
N PHE A 3 -0.21 -15.11 -0.90
CA PHE A 3 -1.66 -15.16 -0.99
C PHE A 3 -2.25 -15.48 0.39
N HIS A 4 -3.35 -14.85 0.77
CA HIS A 4 -4.03 -15.05 2.06
C HIS A 4 -5.55 -15.22 1.88
N PHE A 5 -6.12 -16.16 2.65
CA PHE A 5 -7.57 -16.30 2.89
C PHE A 5 -7.88 -15.90 4.36
N PHE A 6 -9.07 -15.30 4.61
CA PHE A 6 -9.47 -14.61 5.86
C PHE A 6 -10.84 -15.07 6.43
N GLN A 7 -11.64 -14.17 7.08
CA GLN A 7 -12.82 -14.51 7.92
C GLN A 7 -14.13 -13.64 7.77
N LEU A 8 -15.20 -14.16 7.12
CA LEU A 8 -16.63 -13.70 7.04
C LEU A 8 -17.63 -14.91 6.91
N PRO A 9 -18.88 -14.93 7.41
CA PRO A 9 -19.70 -16.17 7.48
C PRO A 9 -20.45 -16.55 6.20
N SER A 10 -20.57 -15.62 5.27
CA SER A 10 -21.20 -15.80 3.97
C SER A 10 -20.30 -15.15 2.92
N LEU A 11 -20.11 -15.80 1.78
CA LEU A 11 -19.16 -15.38 0.76
C LEU A 11 -19.64 -14.05 0.13
N LEU A 12 -19.06 -12.93 0.57
CA LEU A 12 -19.38 -11.58 0.09
C LEU A 12 -18.57 -11.26 -1.17
N LEU A 13 -18.82 -12.07 -2.21
CA LEU A 13 -18.17 -11.99 -3.51
C LEU A 13 -18.27 -10.57 -4.08
N SER A 14 -17.11 -9.96 -4.25
CA SER A 14 -16.93 -8.72 -5.02
C SER A 14 -16.27 -9.05 -6.36
N ASP A 15 -16.37 -8.13 -7.33
CA ASP A 15 -15.73 -8.28 -8.64
C ASP A 15 -14.20 -8.53 -8.54
N GLN A 16 -13.58 -8.11 -7.42
CA GLN A 16 -12.17 -8.33 -7.12
C GLN A 16 -11.87 -9.74 -6.60
N GLU A 17 -12.81 -10.42 -5.92
CA GLU A 17 -12.62 -11.83 -5.50
C GLU A 17 -12.70 -12.79 -6.70
N TYR A 18 -13.64 -12.55 -7.63
CA TYR A 18 -13.78 -13.34 -8.86
C TYR A 18 -12.48 -13.38 -9.68
N ALA A 19 -11.88 -12.20 -9.91
CA ALA A 19 -10.60 -12.04 -10.62
C ALA A 19 -9.37 -12.65 -9.90
N VAL A 20 -9.54 -13.31 -8.76
CA VAL A 20 -8.47 -14.01 -8.03
C VAL A 20 -8.68 -15.50 -8.02
N LEU A 21 -9.94 -15.94 -7.92
CA LEU A 21 -10.32 -17.33 -8.10
C LEU A 21 -10.03 -17.78 -9.54
N GLU A 22 -10.47 -17.00 -10.55
CA GLU A 22 -10.34 -17.40 -11.96
C GLU A 22 -8.94 -17.15 -12.54
N ASP A 23 -8.41 -15.92 -12.46
CA ASP A 23 -7.16 -15.54 -13.16
C ASP A 23 -5.89 -16.10 -12.49
N ILE A 24 -5.95 -16.43 -11.20
CA ILE A 24 -4.78 -16.66 -10.34
C ILE A 24 -4.76 -18.02 -9.66
N LEU A 25 -5.89 -18.53 -9.16
CA LEU A 25 -5.99 -19.89 -8.61
C LEU A 25 -6.51 -20.93 -9.61
N ASP A 26 -6.91 -20.49 -10.81
CA ASP A 26 -7.51 -21.31 -11.87
C ASP A 26 -8.74 -22.13 -11.41
N LEU A 27 -9.51 -21.57 -10.48
CA LEU A 27 -10.74 -22.16 -9.97
C LEU A 27 -11.94 -21.62 -10.75
N ASP A 28 -12.84 -22.52 -11.15
CA ASP A 28 -14.20 -22.15 -11.56
C ASP A 28 -14.94 -21.55 -10.34
N LEU A 29 -15.73 -20.50 -10.55
CA LEU A 29 -16.39 -19.79 -9.46
C LEU A 29 -17.33 -20.68 -8.63
N SER A 30 -17.92 -21.72 -9.22
CA SER A 30 -18.75 -22.69 -8.49
C SER A 30 -17.98 -23.48 -7.41
N VAL A 31 -16.64 -23.57 -7.52
CA VAL A 31 -15.80 -24.16 -6.47
C VAL A 31 -15.88 -23.35 -5.18
N SER A 32 -16.05 -22.03 -5.25
CA SER A 32 -16.06 -21.15 -4.08
C SER A 32 -17.25 -21.37 -3.15
N GLU A 33 -18.36 -21.88 -3.68
CA GLU A 33 -19.57 -22.24 -2.93
C GLU A 33 -19.51 -23.65 -2.29
N THR A 34 -18.47 -24.44 -2.58
CA THR A 34 -18.39 -25.83 -2.08
C THR A 34 -17.97 -25.90 -0.61
N ASP A 35 -18.58 -26.84 0.14
CA ASP A 35 -18.16 -27.21 1.50
C ASP A 35 -16.64 -27.51 1.58
N ASP A 36 -16.08 -28.10 0.54
CA ASP A 36 -14.67 -28.48 0.45
C ASP A 36 -13.73 -27.27 0.35
N PHE A 37 -14.11 -26.26 -0.44
CA PHE A 37 -13.43 -24.97 -0.47
C PHE A 37 -13.60 -24.25 0.87
N ILE A 38 -14.84 -24.05 1.33
CA ILE A 38 -15.15 -23.35 2.60
C ILE A 38 -14.38 -23.96 3.79
N GLN A 39 -14.27 -25.29 3.87
CA GLN A 39 -13.47 -25.96 4.89
C GLN A 39 -11.95 -25.77 4.70
N LEU A 40 -11.44 -25.78 3.46
CA LEU A 40 -10.04 -25.48 3.18
C LEU A 40 -9.67 -24.07 3.63
N VAL A 41 -10.42 -23.07 3.17
CA VAL A 41 -10.06 -21.66 3.33
C VAL A 41 -10.38 -21.12 4.74
N SER A 42 -11.23 -21.81 5.51
CA SER A 42 -11.35 -21.63 6.97
C SER A 42 -10.35 -22.44 7.81
N GLY A 43 -9.45 -23.21 7.18
CA GLY A 43 -8.43 -24.02 7.85
C GLY A 43 -8.95 -25.29 8.55
N LYS A 44 -10.21 -25.69 8.31
CA LYS A 44 -10.81 -26.93 8.82
C LYS A 44 -10.36 -28.17 8.02
N LYS A 45 -9.97 -27.99 6.75
CA LYS A 45 -9.48 -29.03 5.83
C LYS A 45 -8.14 -28.61 5.22
N THR A 46 -7.36 -29.58 4.76
CA THR A 46 -6.12 -29.36 3.98
C THR A 46 -6.23 -30.08 2.64
N VAL A 47 -5.62 -29.53 1.58
CA VAL A 47 -5.57 -30.19 0.26
C VAL A 47 -4.61 -31.38 0.33
N PHE A 48 -4.91 -32.46 -0.37
CA PHE A 48 -3.97 -33.58 -0.53
C PHE A 48 -2.62 -33.08 -1.08
N GLY A 49 -1.52 -33.41 -0.40
CA GLY A 49 -0.17 -32.91 -0.73
C GLY A 49 0.23 -31.58 -0.06
N SER A 50 -0.67 -30.94 0.70
CA SER A 50 -0.32 -29.80 1.55
C SER A 50 0.67 -30.21 2.65
N ILE A 51 1.64 -29.34 2.95
CA ILE A 51 2.50 -29.47 4.13
C ILE A 51 2.39 -28.14 4.90
N PRO A 52 1.39 -27.98 5.79
CA PRO A 52 1.17 -26.75 6.51
C PRO A 52 2.36 -26.40 7.40
N LEU A 53 2.91 -25.19 7.23
CA LEU A 53 4.06 -24.71 7.99
C LEU A 53 3.91 -23.24 8.41
N ALA A 54 4.69 -22.85 9.41
CA ALA A 54 4.80 -21.48 9.90
C ALA A 54 6.29 -21.09 9.88
N HIS A 55 6.62 -19.91 9.37
CA HIS A 55 8.01 -19.45 9.26
C HIS A 55 8.55 -18.94 10.59
N SER A 56 9.89 -19.01 10.71
CA SER A 56 10.65 -18.28 11.71
C SER A 56 11.57 -17.28 11.02
N TYR A 57 11.60 -16.07 11.55
CA TYR A 57 12.45 -14.98 11.09
C TYR A 57 12.99 -14.20 12.31
N GLY A 58 13.32 -12.94 12.13
CA GLY A 58 13.78 -12.01 13.15
C GLY A 58 13.81 -10.61 12.55
N GLY A 59 13.76 -9.57 13.38
CA GLY A 59 13.60 -8.22 12.85
C GLY A 59 13.93 -7.09 13.82
N HIS A 60 14.07 -5.90 13.25
CA HIS A 60 14.20 -4.66 13.99
C HIS A 60 12.85 -3.97 14.06
N GLN A 61 12.22 -4.00 15.23
CA GLN A 61 10.96 -3.32 15.49
C GLN A 61 11.26 -1.93 16.07
N PHE A 62 10.68 -0.90 15.44
CA PHE A 62 11.03 0.52 15.68
C PHE A 62 12.54 0.82 15.61
N GLY A 63 13.31 -0.01 14.89
CA GLY A 63 14.76 0.10 14.74
C GLY A 63 15.59 -0.66 15.79
N ILE A 64 14.97 -1.14 16.87
CA ILE A 64 15.59 -1.97 17.90
C ILE A 64 15.45 -3.44 17.50
N TRP A 65 16.51 -4.24 17.64
CA TRP A 65 16.46 -5.68 17.38
C TRP A 65 15.51 -6.36 18.38
N ALA A 66 14.50 -7.08 17.86
CA ALA A 66 13.41 -7.68 18.64
C ALA A 66 13.53 -9.22 18.77
N ASP A 67 14.75 -9.74 18.59
CA ASP A 67 15.06 -11.16 18.50
C ASP A 67 14.14 -11.91 17.53
N GLN A 68 13.57 -13.05 17.96
CA GLN A 68 12.96 -14.00 17.06
C GLN A 68 11.47 -13.72 16.86
N LEU A 69 11.17 -13.14 15.69
CA LEU A 69 9.84 -12.89 15.15
C LEU A 69 9.45 -14.05 14.24
N ARG A 70 8.16 -14.37 14.16
CA ARG A 70 7.69 -15.63 13.57
C ARG A 70 6.23 -15.52 13.16
N ASP A 71 5.77 -16.42 12.30
CA ASP A 71 4.34 -16.53 11.93
C ASP A 71 3.49 -16.95 13.14
N GLY A 72 2.97 -15.98 13.90
CA GLY A 72 2.21 -16.22 15.13
C GLY A 72 0.71 -16.52 14.92
N ARG A 73 0.18 -16.31 13.72
CA ARG A 73 -1.26 -16.44 13.36
C ARG A 73 -1.47 -16.73 11.86
N THR A 74 -0.51 -17.42 11.25
CA THR A 74 -0.46 -17.69 9.81
C THR A 74 0.16 -19.04 9.52
N HIS A 75 -0.38 -19.73 8.53
CA HIS A 75 0.11 -21.01 8.05
C HIS A 75 0.25 -20.96 6.53
N LEU A 76 1.45 -21.18 5.99
CA LEU A 76 1.63 -21.54 4.59
C LEU A 76 1.08 -22.96 4.41
N ILE A 77 -0.01 -23.12 3.67
CA ILE A 77 -0.62 -24.44 3.40
C ILE A 77 0.02 -25.13 2.19
N GLY A 78 0.62 -24.38 1.26
CA GLY A 78 1.41 -24.95 0.17
C GLY A 78 1.92 -23.90 -0.82
N ILE A 79 2.63 -24.37 -1.84
CA ILE A 79 2.99 -23.56 -3.02
C ILE A 79 2.21 -24.10 -4.21
N TYR A 80 1.33 -23.27 -4.74
CA TYR A 80 0.55 -23.49 -5.95
C TYR A 80 1.29 -22.96 -7.19
N MET A 81 0.93 -23.47 -8.37
CA MET A 81 1.44 -23.00 -9.66
C MET A 81 0.28 -22.89 -10.65
N ASN A 82 0.03 -21.69 -11.17
CA ASN A 82 -1.07 -21.42 -12.10
C ASN A 82 -0.74 -21.83 -13.55
N ARG A 83 -1.74 -21.77 -14.45
CA ARG A 83 -1.63 -22.12 -15.87
C ARG A 83 -0.63 -21.25 -16.65
N GLN A 84 -0.31 -20.07 -16.11
CA GLN A 84 0.71 -19.15 -16.61
C GLN A 84 2.14 -19.51 -16.13
N GLY A 85 2.29 -20.52 -15.25
CA GLY A 85 3.57 -21.02 -14.72
C GLY A 85 4.11 -20.25 -13.51
N GLU A 86 3.33 -19.34 -12.93
CA GLU A 86 3.73 -18.52 -11.78
C GLU A 86 3.56 -19.27 -10.46
N LYS A 87 4.48 -19.05 -9.51
CA LYS A 87 4.43 -19.68 -8.18
C LYS A 87 3.80 -18.78 -7.12
N TRP A 88 2.81 -19.34 -6.42
CA TRP A 88 1.99 -18.71 -5.40
C TRP A 88 2.09 -19.47 -4.07
N GLU A 89 2.62 -18.82 -3.04
CA GLU A 89 2.50 -19.27 -1.64
C GLU A 89 1.07 -19.06 -1.17
N LEU A 90 0.35 -20.17 -0.95
CA LEU A 90 -0.98 -20.13 -0.35
C LEU A 90 -0.85 -20.12 1.16
N GLN A 91 -1.26 -19.02 1.80
CA GLN A 91 -1.26 -18.88 3.25
C GLN A 91 -2.69 -18.71 3.78
N LEU A 92 -2.94 -19.17 5.00
CA LEU A 92 -4.17 -18.89 5.74
C LEU A 92 -3.89 -17.85 6.82
N LYS A 93 -4.79 -16.87 6.97
CA LYS A 93 -4.73 -15.86 8.04
C LYS A 93 -5.72 -16.20 9.14
N GLY A 94 -5.25 -16.26 10.38
CA GLY A 94 -6.12 -16.49 11.53
C GLY A 94 -6.67 -17.92 11.67
N SER A 95 -6.13 -18.87 10.90
CA SER A 95 -6.52 -20.28 10.93
C SER A 95 -6.27 -21.00 12.26
N GLY A 96 -5.54 -20.38 13.21
CA GLY A 96 -5.37 -20.87 14.57
C GLY A 96 -3.94 -20.66 15.10
N LYS A 97 -3.66 -21.23 16.27
CA LYS A 97 -2.33 -21.12 16.88
C LYS A 97 -1.27 -21.86 16.07
N THR A 98 -0.11 -21.23 15.97
CA THR A 98 1.14 -21.87 15.57
C THR A 98 1.97 -22.16 16.83
N PRO A 99 3.10 -22.89 16.74
CA PRO A 99 4.07 -22.98 17.84
C PRO A 99 4.66 -21.63 18.26
N TYR A 100 4.30 -20.53 17.59
CA TYR A 100 4.89 -19.22 17.72
C TYR A 100 3.91 -18.11 18.10
N SER A 101 2.63 -18.42 18.37
CA SER A 101 1.60 -17.44 18.76
C SER A 101 1.92 -16.67 20.05
N ARG A 102 2.95 -17.09 20.81
CA ARG A 102 3.28 -16.56 22.15
C ARG A 102 2.02 -16.63 23.03
N ASN A 103 1.50 -15.50 23.49
CA ASN A 103 0.27 -15.42 24.29
C ASN A 103 -1.01 -15.21 23.44
N GLY A 104 -0.89 -14.99 22.12
CA GLY A 104 -2.01 -14.73 21.22
C GLY A 104 -2.90 -15.97 20.97
N ASP A 105 -4.09 -15.72 20.45
CA ASP A 105 -5.08 -16.75 20.08
C ASP A 105 -4.78 -17.43 18.73
N GLY A 106 -3.94 -16.83 17.88
CA GLY A 106 -3.61 -17.31 16.54
C GLY A 106 -4.63 -16.92 15.46
N ARG A 107 -5.55 -16.00 15.77
CA ARG A 107 -6.64 -15.58 14.90
C ARG A 107 -6.35 -14.25 14.18
N ALA A 108 -7.31 -13.81 13.37
CA ALA A 108 -7.43 -12.46 12.83
C ALA A 108 -8.89 -11.99 13.00
N VAL A 109 -9.14 -10.68 13.10
CA VAL A 109 -10.50 -10.17 13.29
C VAL A 109 -11.06 -9.55 12.00
N LEU A 110 -12.38 -9.38 11.95
CA LEU A 110 -13.13 -8.98 10.74
C LEU A 110 -12.75 -7.57 10.26
N ARG A 111 -12.87 -6.55 11.12
CA ARG A 111 -12.69 -5.10 10.81
C ARG A 111 -11.46 -4.75 9.98
N SER A 112 -10.45 -5.57 10.15
CA SER A 112 -9.06 -5.39 9.80
C SER A 112 -8.70 -6.31 8.64
N SER A 113 -9.10 -7.59 8.67
CA SER A 113 -9.12 -8.45 7.48
C SER A 113 -9.87 -7.80 6.30
N VAL A 114 -10.89 -6.99 6.59
CA VAL A 114 -11.60 -6.16 5.59
C VAL A 114 -10.79 -4.92 5.17
N ARG A 115 -10.23 -4.12 6.09
CA ARG A 115 -9.28 -3.03 5.73
C ARG A 115 -8.11 -3.53 4.87
N GLU A 116 -7.74 -4.77 5.13
CA GLU A 116 -6.61 -5.50 4.58
C GLU A 116 -6.87 -6.03 3.18
N PHE A 117 -7.97 -6.75 2.98
CA PHE A 117 -8.52 -7.05 1.66
C PHE A 117 -8.67 -5.78 0.82
N LEU A 118 -9.39 -4.77 1.34
CA LEU A 118 -9.70 -3.53 0.61
C LEU A 118 -8.44 -2.76 0.22
N CYS A 119 -7.51 -2.55 1.14
CA CYS A 119 -6.30 -1.79 0.84
C CYS A 119 -5.29 -2.60 0.01
N SER A 120 -5.28 -3.93 0.11
CA SER A 120 -4.50 -4.78 -0.78
C SER A 120 -4.92 -4.60 -2.23
N GLU A 121 -6.22 -4.75 -2.50
CA GLU A 121 -6.75 -4.74 -3.87
C GLU A 121 -6.87 -3.30 -4.40
N ALA A 122 -7.08 -2.29 -3.54
CA ALA A 122 -6.91 -0.89 -3.92
C ALA A 122 -5.46 -0.58 -4.35
N MET A 123 -4.45 -1.05 -3.60
CA MET A 123 -3.05 -0.88 -4.00
C MET A 123 -2.75 -1.63 -5.32
N HIS A 124 -3.31 -2.82 -5.52
CA HIS A 124 -3.21 -3.51 -6.82
C HIS A 124 -3.83 -2.70 -7.96
N SER A 125 -5.05 -2.18 -7.80
CA SER A 125 -5.75 -1.35 -8.80
C SER A 125 -5.04 -0.02 -9.09
N LEU A 126 -4.27 0.51 -8.12
CA LEU A 126 -3.35 1.64 -8.30
C LEU A 126 -2.03 1.26 -8.99
N GLY A 127 -1.83 -0.01 -9.35
CA GLY A 127 -0.60 -0.54 -9.96
C GLY A 127 0.55 -0.75 -8.96
N ILE A 128 0.28 -0.66 -7.65
CA ILE A 128 1.28 -0.67 -6.59
C ILE A 128 1.60 -2.12 -6.13
N PRO A 129 2.86 -2.46 -5.81
CA PRO A 129 3.28 -3.83 -5.49
C PRO A 129 2.74 -4.34 -4.15
N THR A 130 2.21 -5.56 -4.15
CA THR A 130 1.65 -6.32 -3.01
C THR A 130 1.47 -7.81 -3.49
N SER A 131 0.80 -8.73 -2.77
CA SER A 131 0.67 -10.18 -3.04
C SER A 131 -0.45 -10.72 -4.03
N ARG A 132 -1.65 -11.24 -3.62
CA ARG A 132 -3.08 -11.18 -4.18
C ARG A 132 -4.19 -11.71 -3.19
N ALA A 133 -5.36 -11.06 -3.02
CA ALA A 133 -6.40 -11.38 -2.00
C ALA A 133 -7.75 -11.86 -2.56
N SER A 134 -8.38 -12.85 -1.90
CA SER A 134 -9.42 -13.67 -2.57
C SER A 134 -10.67 -14.04 -1.81
N SER A 135 -10.67 -14.17 -0.47
CA SER A 135 -11.82 -14.71 0.29
C SER A 135 -11.76 -14.42 1.78
N LEU A 136 -12.94 -14.31 2.43
CA LEU A 136 -13.10 -14.23 3.89
C LEU A 136 -14.14 -15.25 4.41
N ILE A 137 -13.80 -16.12 5.40
CA ILE A 137 -14.54 -17.30 5.93
C ILE A 137 -14.50 -17.47 7.50
N VAL A 138 -15.56 -17.14 8.25
CA VAL A 138 -15.54 -16.85 9.72
C VAL A 138 -15.89 -18.04 10.65
N SER A 139 -15.87 -17.75 11.96
CA SER A 139 -16.63 -18.42 13.01
C SER A 139 -17.28 -17.40 13.98
N ASP A 140 -18.33 -17.82 14.71
CA ASP A 140 -18.97 -17.05 15.79
C ASP A 140 -18.12 -17.04 17.10
N ASP A 141 -16.80 -17.26 17.01
CA ASP A 141 -15.89 -17.34 18.16
C ASP A 141 -15.59 -15.93 18.73
N GLU A 142 -15.70 -15.72 20.04
CA GLU A 142 -15.18 -14.49 20.68
C GLU A 142 -13.63 -14.49 20.67
N VAL A 143 -13.04 -13.55 19.91
CA VAL A 143 -11.64 -13.60 19.43
C VAL A 143 -11.00 -12.21 19.42
N TRP A 144 -9.69 -12.09 19.71
CA TRP A 144 -9.02 -10.81 20.00
C TRP A 144 -7.63 -10.62 19.32
N ARG A 145 -7.64 -10.29 18.00
CA ARG A 145 -6.61 -9.56 17.17
C ARG A 145 -5.34 -10.30 16.59
N ASP A 146 -4.73 -9.99 15.40
CA ASP A 146 -5.13 -9.30 14.13
C ASP A 146 -4.07 -9.21 12.94
N GLN A 147 -4.38 -9.43 11.63
CA GLN A 147 -3.73 -8.98 10.29
C GLN A 147 -2.58 -9.72 9.45
N PHE A 148 -2.64 -9.76 8.06
CA PHE A 148 -1.63 -9.85 6.89
C PHE A 148 -2.22 -9.63 5.42
N TYR A 149 -1.42 -9.27 4.37
CA TYR A 149 -1.80 -8.55 3.09
C TYR A 149 -1.37 -9.07 1.67
N ASN A 150 -2.06 -8.63 0.57
CA ASN A 150 -1.96 -9.25 -0.79
C ASN A 150 -2.91 -8.73 -1.96
N GLY A 151 -2.72 -8.20 -3.23
CA GLY A 151 -1.73 -7.56 -4.18
C GLY A 151 -1.36 -8.13 -5.63
N ASN A 152 -0.31 -7.67 -6.39
CA ASN A 152 0.19 -8.30 -7.70
C ASN A 152 1.60 -7.83 -8.29
N ILE A 153 2.13 -8.47 -9.37
CA ILE A 153 3.55 -8.38 -9.91
C ILE A 153 3.84 -7.61 -11.24
N THR A 154 5.08 -7.12 -11.39
CA THR A 154 5.80 -6.83 -12.67
C THR A 154 7.33 -6.99 -12.43
N LYS A 155 8.21 -6.77 -13.44
CA LYS A 155 9.70 -6.74 -13.39
C LYS A 155 10.28 -6.37 -12.01
N GLU A 156 11.32 -7.08 -11.55
CA GLU A 156 11.94 -6.91 -10.22
C GLU A 156 12.02 -5.44 -9.79
N ARG A 157 11.24 -5.13 -8.75
CA ARG A 157 10.99 -3.78 -8.29
C ARG A 157 11.95 -3.47 -7.14
N GLU A 158 12.58 -2.31 -7.19
CA GLU A 158 13.46 -1.88 -6.10
C GLU A 158 12.63 -1.32 -4.94
N THR A 159 13.10 -1.50 -3.71
CA THR A 159 12.44 -0.94 -2.51
C THR A 159 12.30 0.58 -2.58
N ALA A 160 13.24 1.27 -3.25
CA ALA A 160 13.15 2.69 -3.58
C ALA A 160 11.91 3.02 -4.43
N GLN A 161 11.62 2.21 -5.46
CA GLN A 161 10.48 2.40 -6.36
C GLN A 161 9.15 2.13 -5.63
N LEU A 162 9.10 1.13 -4.74
CA LEU A 162 7.94 0.85 -3.89
C LEU A 162 7.56 2.05 -3.02
N ILE A 163 8.54 2.64 -2.33
CA ILE A 163 8.31 3.76 -1.40
C ILE A 163 8.02 5.07 -2.16
N ALA A 164 8.60 5.25 -3.36
CA ALA A 164 8.21 6.34 -4.25
C ALA A 164 6.75 6.20 -4.73
N LEU A 165 6.29 4.98 -5.04
CA LEU A 165 4.89 4.70 -5.35
C LEU A 165 3.97 5.00 -4.15
N TRP A 166 4.33 4.56 -2.93
CA TRP A 166 3.60 4.90 -1.71
C TRP A 166 3.42 6.42 -1.56
N MET A 167 4.50 7.21 -1.70
CA MET A 167 4.42 8.67 -1.66
C MET A 167 3.54 9.26 -2.76
N SER A 168 3.56 8.72 -3.97
CA SER A 168 2.77 9.23 -5.10
C SER A 168 1.26 9.12 -4.93
N VAL A 169 0.79 8.20 -4.07
CA VAL A 169 -0.62 8.04 -3.67
C VAL A 169 -0.90 8.47 -2.23
N GLY A 170 0.11 8.99 -1.52
CA GLY A 170 -0.06 9.46 -0.14
C GLY A 170 -0.18 8.34 0.91
N PHE A 171 0.27 7.13 0.61
CA PHE A 171 0.20 5.98 1.52
C PHE A 171 1.29 5.99 2.60
N ALA A 172 0.89 5.85 3.86
CA ALA A 172 1.75 5.57 5.00
C ALA A 172 1.46 4.18 5.55
N HIS A 173 2.49 3.34 5.65
CA HIS A 173 2.38 1.95 6.10
C HIS A 173 2.25 1.82 7.62
N GLY A 174 2.76 2.79 8.38
CA GLY A 174 2.68 2.85 9.85
C GLY A 174 3.53 1.86 10.65
N VAL A 175 3.99 0.75 10.06
CA VAL A 175 4.83 -0.28 10.70
C VAL A 175 5.89 -0.79 9.71
N CYS A 176 6.86 0.07 9.38
CA CYS A 176 7.97 -0.27 8.48
C CYS A 176 9.13 -0.99 9.21
N ASN A 177 8.82 -2.00 10.02
CA ASN A 177 9.82 -2.87 10.64
C ASN A 177 10.54 -3.71 9.55
N THR A 178 11.72 -4.27 9.82
CA THR A 178 12.45 -5.07 8.80
C THR A 178 11.73 -6.38 8.45
N ASP A 179 10.98 -6.93 9.40
CA ASP A 179 10.08 -8.09 9.23
C ASP A 179 8.95 -7.83 8.23
N ASN A 180 8.56 -6.56 8.05
CA ASN A 180 7.50 -6.14 7.12
C ASN A 180 8.06 -5.64 5.77
N PHE A 181 9.36 -5.83 5.52
CA PHE A 181 10.00 -5.49 4.24
C PHE A 181 10.20 -6.74 3.40
N SER A 182 9.29 -6.97 2.44
CA SER A 182 9.42 -8.09 1.51
C SER A 182 10.66 -7.95 0.61
N LEU A 183 11.43 -9.04 0.49
CA LEU A 183 12.55 -9.17 -0.45
C LEU A 183 12.14 -9.00 -1.91
N LEU A 184 10.85 -9.12 -2.24
CA LEU A 184 10.30 -8.91 -3.58
C LEU A 184 9.85 -7.46 -3.83
N SER A 185 10.09 -6.53 -2.88
CA SER A 185 9.57 -5.16 -2.86
C SER A 185 8.07 -5.08 -3.13
N ILE A 186 7.32 -5.91 -2.41
CA ILE A 186 5.85 -5.86 -2.32
C ILE A 186 5.45 -5.35 -0.92
N THR A 187 4.38 -4.54 -0.85
CA THR A 187 3.78 -4.09 0.41
C THR A 187 3.15 -5.32 1.11
N ILE A 188 3.39 -5.51 2.42
CA ILE A 188 2.91 -6.65 3.23
C ILE A 188 2.60 -6.20 4.67
N ASP A 189 1.80 -6.95 5.45
CA ASP A 189 1.42 -6.64 6.86
C ASP A 189 1.09 -5.16 7.17
N TYR A 190 0.17 -4.54 6.41
CA TYR A 190 -0.22 -3.15 6.68
C TYR A 190 -1.23 -3.09 7.85
N GLY A 191 -0.76 -3.16 9.08
CA GLY A 191 -1.60 -3.02 10.28
C GLY A 191 -2.27 -1.62 10.38
N PRO A 192 -1.70 -0.69 11.15
CA PRO A 192 -2.15 0.70 11.22
C PRO A 192 -1.59 1.55 10.06
N PHE A 193 -1.91 1.17 8.82
CA PHE A 193 -1.70 2.02 7.64
C PHE A 193 -2.76 3.14 7.56
N GLY A 194 -2.48 4.14 6.73
CA GLY A 194 -3.46 5.12 6.27
C GLY A 194 -2.99 5.85 5.01
N PHE A 195 -3.92 6.41 4.25
CA PHE A 195 -3.63 7.39 3.20
C PHE A 195 -3.73 8.79 3.81
N MET A 196 -2.87 9.73 3.40
CA MET A 196 -3.00 11.13 3.82
C MET A 196 -4.23 11.76 3.16
N GLU A 197 -4.99 12.53 3.94
CA GLU A 197 -6.08 13.37 3.46
C GLU A 197 -5.49 14.73 3.03
N ALA A 198 -5.41 15.69 3.95
CA ALA A 198 -4.58 16.89 3.79
C ALA A 198 -3.09 16.51 3.64
N TYR A 199 -2.37 17.19 2.73
CA TYR A 199 -0.93 16.95 2.57
C TYR A 199 -0.16 17.34 3.84
N ASN A 200 0.43 16.34 4.48
CA ASN A 200 1.18 16.51 5.72
C ASN A 200 2.38 15.55 5.73
N PRO A 201 3.63 16.03 5.56
CA PRO A 201 4.81 15.17 5.54
C PRO A 201 5.10 14.48 6.89
N ASP A 202 4.49 14.97 7.98
CA ASP A 202 4.56 14.38 9.31
C ASP A 202 3.36 13.46 9.63
N PHE A 203 2.48 13.14 8.66
CA PHE A 203 1.36 12.22 8.86
C PHE A 203 1.83 10.85 9.37
N VAL A 204 1.25 10.41 10.49
CA VAL A 204 1.48 9.11 11.13
C VAL A 204 0.11 8.44 11.32
N PRO A 205 -0.17 7.31 10.65
CA PRO A 205 -1.41 6.55 10.87
C PRO A 205 -1.35 5.63 12.11
N ASN A 206 -0.14 5.31 12.59
CA ASN A 206 0.07 4.43 13.74
C ASN A 206 -0.02 5.19 15.07
N THR A 207 -1.08 4.93 15.83
CA THR A 207 -1.32 5.50 17.18
C THR A 207 -0.35 4.98 18.25
N SER A 208 0.56 4.06 17.91
CA SER A 208 1.63 3.55 18.77
C SER A 208 3.03 3.87 18.21
N ASP A 209 3.14 4.82 17.27
CA ASP A 209 4.40 5.39 16.78
C ASP A 209 4.60 6.80 17.36
N ASP A 210 4.78 6.88 18.68
CA ASP A 210 4.91 8.15 19.42
C ASP A 210 6.12 8.98 18.96
N GLU A 211 7.21 8.31 18.57
CA GLU A 211 8.41 8.95 17.99
C GLU A 211 8.21 9.40 16.53
N ARG A 212 7.07 9.06 15.91
CA ARG A 212 6.75 9.37 14.50
C ARG A 212 7.76 8.78 13.51
N ARG A 213 8.39 7.66 13.88
CA ARG A 213 9.45 6.97 13.12
C ARG A 213 8.97 6.58 11.72
N TYR A 214 7.71 6.15 11.61
CA TYR A 214 7.07 5.68 10.39
C TYR A 214 6.13 6.71 9.77
N LYS A 215 6.33 8.01 10.10
CA LYS A 215 5.68 9.13 9.40
C LYS A 215 5.97 9.09 7.90
N ILE A 216 5.00 9.55 7.11
CA ILE A 216 5.00 9.43 5.65
C ILE A 216 6.28 9.98 4.99
N GLY A 217 6.74 11.17 5.38
CA GLY A 217 7.96 11.80 4.87
C GLY A 217 9.27 11.15 5.33
N ASN A 218 9.24 10.16 6.23
CA ASN A 218 10.42 9.42 6.68
C ASN A 218 10.50 8.00 6.08
N GLN A 219 9.47 7.52 5.38
CA GLN A 219 9.44 6.14 4.85
C GLN A 219 10.64 5.82 3.93
N ALA A 220 11.11 6.80 3.15
CA ALA A 220 12.29 6.66 2.30
C ALA A 220 13.57 6.38 3.11
N ASN A 221 13.78 7.07 4.23
CA ASN A 221 14.92 6.85 5.12
C ASN A 221 14.81 5.50 5.84
N ILE A 222 13.59 5.08 6.19
CA ILE A 222 13.35 3.76 6.79
C ILE A 222 13.62 2.63 5.79
N GLY A 223 13.29 2.81 4.50
CA GLY A 223 13.69 1.87 3.46
C GLY A 223 15.22 1.72 3.34
N MET A 224 15.95 2.83 3.36
CA MET A 224 17.42 2.83 3.42
C MET A 224 17.95 2.10 4.66
N PHE A 225 17.35 2.35 5.84
CA PHE A 225 17.70 1.65 7.09
C PHE A 225 17.43 0.14 7.00
N ASN A 226 16.28 -0.28 6.47
CA ASN A 226 15.91 -1.69 6.36
C ASN A 226 16.82 -2.44 5.36
N LEU A 227 17.18 -1.81 4.24
CA LEU A 227 18.19 -2.35 3.31
C LEU A 227 19.60 -2.43 3.94
N ASN A 228 19.98 -1.45 4.77
CA ASN A 228 21.21 -1.53 5.56
C ASN A 228 21.18 -2.72 6.56
N LYS A 229 20.01 -3.04 7.14
CA LYS A 229 19.83 -4.22 8.00
C LYS A 229 19.88 -5.53 7.23
N LEU A 230 19.33 -5.58 6.01
CA LEU A 230 19.48 -6.71 5.10
C LEU A 230 20.95 -6.95 4.74
N LEU A 231 21.70 -5.90 4.39
CA LEU A 231 23.15 -6.00 4.12
C LEU A 231 23.93 -6.47 5.36
N GLN A 232 23.60 -5.97 6.55
CA GLN A 232 24.18 -6.46 7.81
C GLN A 232 23.95 -7.97 8.02
N ALA A 233 22.75 -8.47 7.70
CA ALA A 233 22.42 -9.89 7.80
C ALA A 233 23.09 -10.76 6.71
N LEU A 234 23.30 -10.23 5.50
CA LEU A 234 23.96 -10.93 4.40
C LEU A 234 25.49 -10.95 4.52
N ASN A 235 26.10 -9.97 5.20
CA ASN A 235 27.55 -9.83 5.33
C ASN A 235 28.35 -11.10 5.71
N PRO A 236 27.87 -12.02 6.57
CA PRO A 236 28.58 -13.28 6.84
C PRO A 236 28.71 -14.22 5.63
N LEU A 237 27.82 -14.08 4.63
CA LEU A 237 27.75 -14.93 3.43
C LEU A 237 28.53 -14.34 2.24
N LEU A 238 28.87 -13.05 2.28
CA LEU A 238 29.46 -12.32 1.15
C LEU A 238 31.00 -12.29 1.18
N ASP A 239 31.64 -12.45 0.02
CA ASP A 239 33.09 -12.22 -0.12
C ASP A 239 33.45 -10.71 -0.06
N PRO A 240 34.73 -10.31 0.08
CA PRO A 240 35.12 -8.90 0.19
C PRO A 240 34.73 -8.00 -1.01
N ARG A 241 34.71 -8.56 -2.23
CA ARG A 241 34.27 -7.86 -3.46
C ARG A 241 32.75 -7.72 -3.48
N GLN A 242 32.03 -8.77 -3.11
CA GLN A 242 30.57 -8.75 -2.96
C GLN A 242 30.12 -7.73 -1.91
N LYS A 243 30.81 -7.66 -0.76
CA LYS A 243 30.59 -6.63 0.28
C LYS A 243 30.75 -5.22 -0.27
N GLN A 244 31.85 -4.95 -1.00
CA GLN A 244 32.07 -3.64 -1.61
C GLN A 244 31.03 -3.30 -2.69
N LEU A 245 30.61 -4.28 -3.49
CA LEU A 245 29.55 -4.10 -4.50
C LEU A 245 28.20 -3.79 -3.85
N ALA A 246 27.80 -4.55 -2.83
CA ALA A 246 26.53 -4.35 -2.14
C ALA A 246 26.46 -2.99 -1.42
N ALA A 247 27.57 -2.52 -0.85
CA ALA A 247 27.67 -1.16 -0.30
C ALA A 247 27.42 -0.09 -1.38
N ARG A 248 28.06 -0.20 -2.56
CA ARG A 248 27.86 0.75 -3.67
C ARG A 248 26.45 0.71 -4.28
N ILE A 249 25.82 -0.46 -4.33
CA ILE A 249 24.41 -0.59 -4.74
C ILE A 249 23.52 0.19 -3.76
N LEU A 250 23.80 0.07 -2.45
CA LEU A 250 23.04 0.75 -1.41
C LEU A 250 23.29 2.27 -1.37
N GLU A 251 24.52 2.72 -1.65
CA GLU A 251 24.84 4.15 -1.88
C GLU A 251 23.99 4.78 -2.99
N GLY A 252 23.55 4.00 -4.00
CA GLY A 252 22.66 4.45 -5.07
C GLY A 252 21.18 4.62 -4.68
N TYR A 253 20.74 4.05 -3.56
CA TYR A 253 19.32 4.05 -3.15
C TYR A 253 18.65 5.44 -3.13
N PRO A 254 19.27 6.52 -2.59
CA PRO A 254 18.63 7.83 -2.57
C PRO A 254 18.36 8.37 -3.98
N VAL A 255 19.29 8.15 -4.93
CA VAL A 255 19.16 8.59 -6.32
C VAL A 255 18.01 7.85 -7.00
N LEU A 256 17.90 6.54 -6.81
CA LEU A 256 16.81 5.72 -7.34
C LEU A 256 15.44 6.16 -6.79
N TYR A 257 15.38 6.44 -5.48
CA TYR A 257 14.16 6.95 -4.84
C TYR A 257 13.74 8.32 -5.39
N TYR A 258 14.66 9.29 -5.41
CA TYR A 258 14.35 10.65 -5.88
C TYR A 258 14.03 10.69 -7.38
N THR A 259 14.71 9.89 -8.21
CA THR A 259 14.39 9.75 -9.64
C THR A 259 12.96 9.23 -9.82
N ARG A 260 12.60 8.14 -9.13
CA ARG A 260 11.26 7.56 -9.26
C ARG A 260 10.16 8.43 -8.66
N PHE A 261 10.45 9.15 -7.56
CA PHE A 261 9.56 10.16 -7.00
C PHE A 261 9.28 11.27 -8.03
N ARG A 262 10.33 11.82 -8.63
CA ARG A 262 10.27 12.87 -9.66
C ARG A 262 9.46 12.42 -10.87
N GLU A 263 9.72 11.24 -11.42
CA GLU A 263 8.93 10.64 -12.51
C GLU A 263 7.43 10.59 -12.17
N LEU A 264 7.08 10.10 -10.98
CA LEU A 264 5.69 9.92 -10.55
C LEU A 264 4.97 11.26 -10.34
N PHE A 265 5.62 12.25 -9.72
CA PHE A 265 5.02 13.57 -9.52
C PHE A 265 4.95 14.39 -10.81
N LYS A 266 5.93 14.26 -11.72
CA LYS A 266 5.83 14.83 -13.08
C LYS A 266 4.66 14.23 -13.87
N ALA A 267 4.48 12.91 -13.82
CA ALA A 267 3.34 12.24 -14.46
C ALA A 267 1.99 12.70 -13.88
N LYS A 268 1.89 12.85 -12.55
CA LYS A 268 0.68 13.40 -11.87
C LYS A 268 0.38 14.86 -12.23
N LEU A 269 1.34 15.59 -12.80
CA LEU A 269 1.22 16.98 -13.24
C LEU A 269 1.12 17.14 -14.78
N GLY A 270 1.24 16.04 -15.55
CA GLY A 270 1.29 16.11 -17.02
C GLY A 270 2.60 16.69 -17.58
N LEU A 271 3.67 16.77 -16.79
CA LEU A 271 4.93 17.40 -17.21
C LEU A 271 5.71 16.50 -18.18
N LEU A 272 5.51 16.73 -19.47
CA LEU A 272 6.18 16.02 -20.55
C LEU A 272 7.59 16.56 -20.85
N GLY A 273 8.52 15.64 -21.10
CA GLY A 273 9.93 15.94 -21.37
C GLY A 273 10.73 16.19 -20.09
N GLU A 274 11.85 16.90 -20.21
CA GLU A 274 12.75 17.23 -19.11
C GLU A 274 13.02 18.73 -19.08
N ARG A 275 12.54 19.42 -18.03
CA ARG A 275 12.82 20.83 -17.75
C ARG A 275 13.62 20.93 -16.46
N LYS A 276 14.38 22.01 -16.29
CA LYS A 276 15.16 22.23 -15.05
C LYS A 276 14.25 22.53 -13.86
N ASP A 277 13.15 23.21 -14.13
CA ASP A 277 12.30 23.84 -13.12
C ASP A 277 11.12 22.93 -12.70
N ASP A 278 11.06 21.70 -13.24
CA ASP A 278 10.07 20.66 -12.89
C ASP A 278 10.09 20.35 -11.37
N ASP A 279 11.28 20.36 -10.76
CA ASP A 279 11.48 19.99 -9.36
C ASP A 279 11.06 21.11 -8.41
N ASP A 280 11.36 22.37 -8.77
CA ASP A 280 10.88 23.55 -8.06
C ASP A 280 9.35 23.65 -8.13
N LEU A 281 8.75 23.32 -9.28
CA LEU A 281 7.30 23.27 -9.45
C LEU A 281 6.63 22.23 -8.53
N ILE A 282 7.21 21.02 -8.43
CA ILE A 282 6.74 19.98 -7.50
C ILE A 282 6.92 20.44 -6.04
N ALA A 283 8.07 21.00 -5.69
CA ALA A 283 8.36 21.48 -4.33
C ALA A 283 7.41 22.61 -3.89
N VAL A 284 7.16 23.60 -4.77
CA VAL A 284 6.23 24.71 -4.52
C VAL A 284 4.79 24.21 -4.36
N LEU A 285 4.32 23.30 -5.22
CA LEU A 285 2.98 22.74 -5.09
C LEU A 285 2.81 22.00 -3.74
N LEU A 286 3.74 21.12 -3.39
CA LEU A 286 3.68 20.38 -2.13
C LEU A 286 3.75 21.32 -0.92
N HIS A 287 4.56 22.37 -0.97
CA HIS A 287 4.60 23.39 0.09
C HIS A 287 3.31 24.21 0.19
N LEU A 288 2.67 24.55 -0.92
CA LEU A 288 1.35 25.20 -0.91
C LEU A 288 0.28 24.26 -0.35
N MET A 289 0.31 22.97 -0.68
CA MET A 289 -0.61 21.97 -0.11
C MET A 289 -0.41 21.83 1.41
N GLU A 290 0.85 21.83 1.87
CA GLU A 290 1.23 21.81 3.30
C GLU A 290 0.69 23.05 4.04
N LYS A 291 0.88 24.25 3.48
CA LYS A 291 0.48 25.52 4.11
C LYS A 291 -1.02 25.79 4.06
N THR A 292 -1.77 25.06 3.23
CA THR A 292 -3.22 25.24 3.07
C THR A 292 -4.04 24.06 3.59
N GLU A 293 -3.39 23.00 4.09
CA GLU A 293 -3.99 21.71 4.44
C GLU A 293 -4.82 21.12 3.27
N ALA A 294 -4.41 21.37 2.03
CA ALA A 294 -5.15 20.93 0.85
C ALA A 294 -5.09 19.40 0.71
N ASP A 295 -6.23 18.82 0.35
CA ASP A 295 -6.36 17.38 0.13
C ASP A 295 -5.41 16.90 -0.97
N PHE A 296 -4.62 15.87 -0.66
CA PHE A 296 -3.56 15.37 -1.52
C PHE A 296 -4.13 14.75 -2.79
N THR A 297 -5.10 13.84 -2.65
CA THR A 297 -5.69 13.11 -3.78
C THR A 297 -6.49 14.06 -4.67
N MET A 298 -7.31 14.90 -4.05
CA MET A 298 -8.23 15.79 -4.75
C MET A 298 -7.54 17.00 -5.37
N THR A 299 -6.38 17.46 -4.84
CA THR A 299 -5.54 18.43 -5.56
C THR A 299 -5.12 17.89 -6.92
N PHE A 300 -4.47 16.72 -6.98
CA PHE A 300 -4.04 16.12 -8.25
C PHE A 300 -5.23 15.73 -9.16
N ARG A 301 -6.33 15.24 -8.57
CA ARG A 301 -7.56 14.98 -9.33
C ARG A 301 -8.07 16.23 -10.02
N GLN A 302 -8.20 17.33 -9.29
CA GLN A 302 -8.76 18.58 -9.79
C GLN A 302 -7.80 19.27 -10.79
N LEU A 303 -6.48 19.13 -10.64
CA LEU A 303 -5.50 19.55 -11.66
C LEU A 303 -5.69 18.80 -13.00
N SER A 304 -6.09 17.52 -12.96
CA SER A 304 -6.37 16.73 -14.18
C SER A 304 -7.72 17.03 -14.85
N GLU A 305 -8.60 17.81 -14.20
CA GLU A 305 -9.97 18.07 -14.65
C GLU A 305 -10.27 19.56 -14.92
N ILE A 306 -9.39 20.47 -14.52
CA ILE A 306 -9.51 21.92 -14.75
C ILE A 306 -8.98 22.31 -16.13
N THR A 307 -9.64 23.26 -16.80
CA THR A 307 -9.18 23.73 -18.11
C THR A 307 -8.05 24.74 -17.99
N GLN A 308 -7.21 24.86 -19.03
CA GLN A 308 -6.14 25.86 -19.09
C GLN A 308 -6.68 27.29 -18.86
N SER A 309 -7.79 27.67 -19.51
CA SER A 309 -8.40 29.00 -19.32
C SER A 309 -8.91 29.22 -17.89
N GLN A 310 -9.45 28.18 -17.22
CA GLN A 310 -9.85 28.29 -15.81
C GLN A 310 -8.65 28.47 -14.87
N LEU A 311 -7.47 27.96 -15.24
CA LEU A 311 -6.23 28.23 -14.52
C LEU A 311 -5.71 29.64 -14.81
N GLU A 312 -5.62 30.05 -16.07
CA GLU A 312 -5.11 31.36 -16.50
C GLU A 312 -5.95 32.53 -15.96
N GLU A 313 -7.28 32.41 -15.98
CA GLU A 313 -8.22 33.40 -15.45
C GLU A 313 -8.34 33.37 -13.91
N LEU A 314 -7.66 32.44 -13.23
CA LEU A 314 -7.84 32.10 -11.81
C LEU A 314 -9.30 31.70 -11.45
N SER A 315 -10.10 31.33 -12.46
CA SER A 315 -11.54 31.08 -12.42
C SER A 315 -11.87 29.67 -11.93
N ILE A 316 -11.36 29.31 -10.74
CA ILE A 316 -11.52 27.97 -10.15
C ILE A 316 -13.01 27.69 -9.84
N PRO A 317 -13.63 26.65 -10.43
CA PRO A 317 -15.00 26.22 -10.11
C PRO A 317 -15.18 25.80 -8.64
N GLN A 318 -16.39 25.94 -8.09
CA GLN A 318 -16.64 25.66 -6.67
C GLN A 318 -16.46 24.19 -6.28
N GLN A 319 -16.69 23.27 -7.22
CA GLN A 319 -16.44 21.83 -7.03
C GLN A 319 -14.95 21.46 -6.96
N PHE A 320 -14.04 22.33 -7.43
CA PHE A 320 -12.59 22.13 -7.29
C PHE A 320 -12.10 22.70 -5.95
N TRP A 321 -12.61 22.11 -4.87
CA TRP A 321 -12.50 22.61 -3.51
C TRP A 321 -11.08 22.57 -2.94
N ALA A 322 -10.24 21.62 -3.36
CA ALA A 322 -8.84 21.52 -2.93
C ALA A 322 -7.98 22.56 -3.65
N LEU A 323 -8.18 22.77 -4.95
CA LEU A 323 -7.59 23.91 -5.67
C LEU A 323 -8.04 25.26 -5.08
N LYS A 324 -9.28 25.36 -4.58
CA LYS A 324 -9.76 26.55 -3.84
C LYS A 324 -9.18 26.73 -2.43
N MET A 325 -8.43 25.77 -1.90
CA MET A 325 -7.64 25.96 -0.68
C MET A 325 -6.28 26.56 -1.04
N ILE A 326 -5.60 25.97 -2.02
CA ILE A 326 -4.32 26.45 -2.58
C ILE A 326 -4.45 27.88 -3.14
N SER A 327 -5.47 28.16 -3.94
CA SER A 327 -5.61 29.43 -4.68
C SER A 327 -5.72 30.69 -3.82
N LYS A 328 -6.03 30.53 -2.52
CA LYS A 328 -6.09 31.63 -1.54
C LYS A 328 -4.71 32.13 -1.12
N TYR A 329 -3.67 31.30 -1.23
CA TYR A 329 -2.34 31.56 -0.67
C TYR A 329 -1.31 31.96 -1.74
N VAL A 330 -1.70 32.95 -2.56
CA VAL A 330 -0.97 33.57 -3.69
C VAL A 330 -1.12 32.84 -5.03
N LEU A 331 -1.98 33.41 -5.88
CA LEU A 331 -1.94 33.24 -7.34
C LEU A 331 -1.95 34.61 -8.02
N LYS A 332 -0.80 34.96 -8.62
CA LYS A 332 -0.69 35.98 -9.68
C LYS A 332 0.38 35.65 -10.73
N ASN A 333 1.41 34.86 -10.38
CA ASN A 333 2.47 34.45 -11.31
C ASN A 333 2.45 32.93 -11.59
N TRP A 334 2.36 32.10 -10.54
CA TRP A 334 2.64 30.65 -10.60
C TRP A 334 1.90 29.87 -11.70
N MET A 335 0.56 30.01 -11.78
CA MET A 335 -0.27 29.30 -12.77
C MET A 335 -0.22 29.87 -14.18
N ALA A 336 0.33 31.09 -14.38
CA ALA A 336 0.47 31.69 -15.71
C ALA A 336 1.74 31.22 -16.44
N GLU A 337 2.79 30.86 -15.69
CA GLU A 337 4.10 30.48 -16.26
C GLU A 337 4.34 28.96 -16.26
N SER A 338 3.72 28.21 -15.33
CA SER A 338 4.10 26.80 -15.07
C SER A 338 3.25 25.74 -15.77
N THR A 339 1.98 26.03 -16.10
CA THR A 339 0.97 24.99 -16.43
C THR A 339 0.49 25.04 -17.88
N VAL A 340 1.42 25.32 -18.83
CA VAL A 340 1.12 25.36 -20.27
C VAL A 340 1.92 24.29 -21.02
N HIS A 341 1.38 23.05 -21.02
CA HIS A 341 1.09 22.25 -22.22
C HIS A 341 0.80 20.76 -21.90
N LEU A 342 -0.13 20.17 -22.66
CA LEU A 342 -0.29 18.72 -22.91
C LEU A 342 -0.72 17.81 -21.74
N LEU A 343 -2.00 17.88 -21.36
CA LEU A 343 -2.71 16.81 -20.65
C LEU A 343 -3.72 16.12 -21.59
N GLN A 344 -3.33 15.00 -22.21
CA GLN A 344 -4.25 14.09 -22.93
C GLN A 344 -3.68 12.67 -23.06
N HIS A 345 -4.60 11.69 -23.11
CA HIS A 345 -4.45 10.25 -23.39
C HIS A 345 -4.10 9.26 -22.24
N ASP A 346 -4.88 8.18 -22.23
CA ASP A 346 -4.79 6.87 -21.54
C ASP A 346 -4.18 6.73 -20.12
N LEU A 347 -5.08 6.53 -19.14
CA LEU A 347 -4.85 5.64 -17.99
C LEU A 347 -6.12 4.81 -17.71
N GLN A 348 -6.04 3.48 -17.85
CA GLN A 348 -7.18 2.56 -17.72
C GLN A 348 -7.08 1.71 -16.43
N HIS A 349 -8.03 1.71 -15.49
CA HIS A 349 -9.15 2.64 -15.25
C HIS A 349 -9.43 3.00 -13.76
N PRO A 350 -8.44 3.08 -12.82
CA PRO A 350 -8.72 3.57 -11.46
C PRO A 350 -9.04 5.08 -11.40
N PHE A 351 -8.91 5.79 -12.53
CA PHE A 351 -9.13 7.24 -12.66
C PHE A 351 -10.43 7.59 -13.42
N GLN A 352 -11.36 6.65 -13.62
CA GLN A 352 -12.69 6.99 -14.14
C GLN A 352 -13.57 7.64 -13.05
N ARG A 353 -14.48 8.54 -13.45
CA ARG A 353 -15.53 9.05 -12.56
C ARG A 353 -16.67 8.05 -12.48
N HIS A 354 -16.85 7.38 -11.34
CA HIS A 354 -17.97 6.48 -11.11
C HIS A 354 -19.16 7.28 -10.56
N SER A 355 -20.16 7.57 -11.41
CA SER A 355 -21.30 8.45 -11.08
C SER A 355 -22.07 8.05 -9.80
N ALA A 356 -22.12 6.75 -9.48
CA ALA A 356 -22.69 6.25 -8.24
C ALA A 356 -21.85 6.62 -7.00
N ALA A 357 -20.51 6.53 -7.08
CA ALA A 357 -19.59 6.90 -6.00
C ALA A 357 -19.53 8.42 -5.80
N GLU A 358 -19.53 9.20 -6.89
CA GLU A 358 -19.67 10.67 -6.83
C GLU A 358 -20.97 11.07 -6.11
N LYS A 359 -22.10 10.45 -6.48
CA LYS A 359 -23.41 10.70 -5.84
C LYS A 359 -23.47 10.25 -4.38
N ALA A 360 -22.70 9.23 -4.00
CA ALA A 360 -22.55 8.77 -2.62
C ALA A 360 -21.48 9.54 -1.81
N GLY A 361 -20.81 10.52 -2.41
CA GLY A 361 -19.92 11.45 -1.71
C GLY A 361 -18.47 10.99 -1.53
N TYR A 362 -18.02 9.91 -2.19
CA TYR A 362 -16.66 9.35 -2.04
C TYR A 362 -15.53 10.32 -2.46
N SER A 363 -15.86 11.39 -3.20
CA SER A 363 -14.96 12.47 -3.66
C SER A 363 -15.16 13.81 -2.93
N SER A 364 -16.05 13.84 -1.94
CA SER A 364 -16.43 15.07 -1.21
C SER A 364 -15.44 15.42 -0.10
N PRO A 365 -15.38 16.69 0.34
CA PRO A 365 -14.58 17.07 1.50
C PRO A 365 -14.98 16.29 2.75
N ILE A 366 -14.00 15.90 3.57
CA ILE A 366 -14.21 15.17 4.83
C ILE A 366 -15.23 15.92 5.72
N PRO A 367 -16.33 15.26 6.15
CA PRO A 367 -17.30 15.85 7.05
C PRO A 367 -16.66 16.35 8.34
N SER A 368 -17.14 17.48 8.88
CA SER A 368 -16.55 18.11 10.07
C SER A 368 -16.47 17.20 11.31
N TRP A 369 -17.37 16.22 11.43
CA TRP A 369 -17.39 15.24 12.51
C TRP A 369 -16.33 14.12 12.38
N ALA A 370 -15.76 13.92 11.18
CA ALA A 370 -14.81 12.85 10.89
C ALA A 370 -13.34 13.28 11.07
N LYS A 371 -13.04 14.58 11.11
CA LYS A 371 -11.67 15.12 11.12
C LYS A 371 -10.79 14.65 12.29
N ASP A 372 -11.38 14.43 13.46
CA ASP A 372 -10.66 13.98 14.66
C ASP A 372 -10.73 12.45 14.87
N LEU A 373 -11.34 11.72 13.93
CA LEU A 373 -11.81 10.35 14.13
C LEU A 373 -10.72 9.31 13.82
N ARG A 374 -9.79 9.13 14.77
CA ARG A 374 -8.65 8.21 14.67
C ARG A 374 -9.06 6.75 14.90
N VAL A 375 -9.42 6.05 13.83
CA VAL A 375 -9.73 4.61 13.87
C VAL A 375 -8.45 3.78 14.05
N SER A 376 -8.12 3.43 15.30
CA SER A 376 -6.96 2.58 15.59
C SER A 376 -7.25 1.09 15.41
N CYS A 377 -6.30 0.36 14.82
CA CYS A 377 -6.35 -1.10 14.76
C CYS A 377 -6.09 -1.75 16.13
N SER A 378 -5.46 -1.02 17.06
CA SER A 378 -5.08 -1.47 18.41
C SER A 378 -6.14 -1.21 19.50
N SER A 379 -7.36 -0.79 19.11
CA SER A 379 -8.56 -0.76 19.95
C SER A 379 -9.61 -1.73 19.41
#